data_AF-A0A849Y6H8-F1
#
_entry.id   AF-A0A849Y6H8-F1
#
_cell.length_a   1.000
_cell.length_b   1.000
_cell.length_c   1.000
_cell.angle_alpha   90.00
_cell.angle_beta   90.00
_cell.angle_gamma   90.00
#
_symmetry.space_group_name_H-M   'P 1'
#
loop_
_entity.id
_entity.type
_entity.pdbx_description
1 polymer ?
#
loop_
_entity_poly.entity_id
_entity_poly.type
_entity_poly.pdbx_seq_one_letter_code
_entity_poly.pdbx_strand_id
1 'polypeptide(L)'
;MKTKKRWLDSIPWEAVTFINRQLCEAGKMAARLNRAANARAEALWEKTRRQRLTFREVIETALHCHRLAPFAHFNGNTFVAIVRNLGQEIYARYDPATAHVFRSAVDHYVAGTITANELDLVFGRIAKTPTTRRGPRRR
;
A
#
# COMPACT_ATOMS: atom_id res chain seq x y z
N MET A 1 9.59 -12.08 2.24
CA MET A 1 9.28 -10.78 1.61
C MET A 1 10.52 -9.88 1.40
N LYS A 2 11.72 -10.47 1.22
CA LYS A 2 12.99 -9.72 1.15
C LYS A 2 13.37 -9.26 -0.27
N THR A 3 12.64 -9.71 -1.29
CA THR A 3 12.92 -9.38 -2.69
C THR A 3 12.64 -7.90 -2.96
N LYS A 4 13.65 -7.17 -3.43
CA LYS A 4 13.52 -5.78 -3.85
C LYS A 4 13.15 -5.69 -5.33
N LYS A 5 12.13 -4.91 -5.68
CA LYS A 5 11.76 -4.56 -7.07
C LYS A 5 11.27 -3.11 -7.18
N ARG A 6 11.11 -2.60 -8.39
CA ARG A 6 10.56 -1.25 -8.65
C ARG A 6 9.03 -1.28 -8.53
N TRP A 7 8.51 -1.41 -7.30
CA TRP A 7 7.07 -1.54 -7.05
C TRP A 7 6.26 -0.34 -7.51
N LEU A 8 6.81 0.85 -7.29
CA LEU A 8 6.10 2.12 -7.49
C LEU A 8 6.31 2.71 -8.88
N ASP A 9 7.15 2.10 -9.72
CA ASP A 9 7.63 2.66 -10.98
C ASP A 9 6.50 3.18 -11.88
N SER A 10 5.42 2.40 -11.97
CA SER A 10 4.23 2.69 -12.78
C SER A 10 3.19 3.56 -12.08
N ILE A 11 3.49 4.12 -10.89
CA ILE A 11 2.57 4.92 -10.09
C ILE A 11 3.23 6.28 -9.83
N PRO A 12 3.27 7.19 -10.83
CA PRO A 12 3.65 8.57 -10.59
C PRO A 12 2.69 9.23 -9.60
N TRP A 13 3.09 10.36 -9.01
CA TRP A 13 2.24 11.10 -8.08
C TRP A 13 0.89 11.49 -8.69
N GLU A 14 0.87 11.79 -9.99
CA GLU A 14 -0.37 12.02 -10.74
C GLU A 14 -1.37 10.86 -10.58
N ALA A 15 -0.92 9.60 -10.67
CA ALA A 15 -1.77 8.43 -10.46
C ALA A 15 -2.28 8.35 -9.01
N VAL A 16 -1.47 8.75 -8.02
CA VAL A 16 -1.90 8.84 -6.61
C VAL A 16 -3.04 9.84 -6.46
N THR A 17 -2.90 11.03 -7.04
CA THR A 17 -3.93 12.07 -7.00
C THR A 17 -5.19 11.68 -7.77
N PHE A 18 -5.04 10.96 -8.89
CA PHE A 18 -6.15 10.40 -9.65
C PHE A 18 -6.94 9.39 -8.81
N ILE A 19 -6.26 8.45 -8.13
CA ILE A 19 -6.92 7.50 -7.22
C ILE A 19 -7.68 8.23 -6.10
N ASN A 20 -7.09 9.26 -5.49
CA ASN A 20 -7.79 10.06 -4.48
C ASN A 20 -9.05 10.72 -5.05
N ARG A 21 -8.97 11.26 -6.28
CA ARG A 21 -10.12 11.88 -6.96
C ARG A 21 -11.25 10.88 -7.18
N GLN A 22 -10.94 9.66 -7.66
CA GLN A 22 -11.94 8.60 -7.84
C GLN A 22 -12.62 8.21 -6.52
N LEU A 23 -11.85 8.12 -5.42
CA LEU A 23 -12.40 7.84 -4.09
C LEU A 23 -13.29 8.98 -3.59
N CYS A 24 -12.90 10.23 -3.81
CA CYS A 24 -13.70 11.40 -3.47
C CYS A 24 -15.01 11.43 -4.26
N GLU A 25 -14.95 11.18 -5.58
CA GLU A 25 -16.14 11.11 -6.45
C GLU A 25 -17.12 10.03 -5.98
N ALA A 26 -16.64 8.80 -5.75
CA ALA A 26 -17.45 7.71 -5.23
C ALA A 26 -18.06 8.03 -3.85
N GLY A 27 -17.31 8.75 -3.02
CA GLY A 27 -17.73 9.21 -1.70
C GLY A 27 -18.56 10.50 -1.69
N LYS A 28 -18.85 11.10 -2.85
CA LYS A 28 -19.51 12.41 -2.99
C LYS A 28 -18.83 13.54 -2.20
N MET A 29 -17.50 13.49 -2.12
CA MET A 29 -16.66 14.50 -1.48
C MET A 29 -15.89 15.30 -2.53
N ALA A 30 -15.59 16.57 -2.25
CA ALA A 30 -14.73 17.36 -3.11
C ALA A 30 -13.26 16.94 -2.97
N ALA A 31 -12.60 16.61 -4.08
CA ALA A 31 -11.15 16.35 -4.08
C ALA A 31 -10.40 17.65 -3.74
N ARG A 32 -9.77 17.69 -2.56
CA ARG A 32 -9.04 18.86 -2.05
C ARG A 32 -7.65 18.45 -1.56
N LEU A 33 -6.65 19.22 -1.98
CA LEU A 33 -5.25 19.04 -1.57
C LEU A 33 -4.90 20.00 -0.43
N ASN A 34 -4.12 19.52 0.53
CA ASN A 34 -3.35 20.40 1.39
C ASN A 34 -2.04 20.75 0.67
N ARG A 35 -1.94 21.94 0.06
CA ARG A 35 -0.86 22.27 -0.88
C ARG A 35 0.56 22.02 -0.33
N ALA A 36 0.84 22.46 0.89
CA ALA A 36 2.17 22.30 1.49
C ALA A 36 2.48 20.83 1.82
N ALA A 37 1.52 20.11 2.36
CA ALA A 37 1.63 18.67 2.62
C ALA A 37 1.75 17.86 1.33
N ASN A 38 0.99 18.24 0.30
CA ASN A 38 0.96 17.60 -1.01
C ASN A 38 2.33 17.67 -1.68
N ALA A 39 2.95 18.86 -1.74
CA ALA A 39 4.29 19.01 -2.30
C ALA A 39 5.34 18.16 -1.56
N ARG A 40 5.26 18.05 -0.23
CA ARG A 40 6.17 17.19 0.56
C ARG A 40 5.94 15.71 0.29
N ALA A 41 4.67 15.29 0.22
CA ALA A 41 4.31 13.90 -0.05
C ALA A 41 4.66 13.48 -1.48
N GLU A 42 4.48 14.37 -2.45
CA GLU A 42 4.88 14.21 -3.84
C GLU A 42 6.40 14.02 -3.95
N ALA A 43 7.18 14.91 -3.34
CA ALA A 43 8.64 14.81 -3.37
C ALA A 43 9.14 13.50 -2.74
N LEU A 44 8.55 13.10 -1.59
CA LEU A 44 8.85 11.82 -0.96
C LEU A 44 8.50 10.65 -1.89
N TRP A 45 7.30 10.65 -2.46
CA TRP A 45 6.80 9.58 -3.32
C TRP A 45 7.65 9.44 -4.59
N GLU A 46 7.89 10.53 -5.32
CA GLU A 46 8.66 10.53 -6.57
C GLU A 46 10.12 10.15 -6.36
N LYS A 47 10.74 10.58 -5.24
CA LYS A 47 12.09 10.13 -4.87
C LYS A 47 12.12 8.63 -4.61
N THR A 48 11.13 8.12 -3.90
CA THR A 48 11.07 6.71 -3.49
C THR A 48 10.67 5.80 -4.65
N ARG A 49 9.84 6.30 -5.57
CA ARG A 49 9.35 5.59 -6.76
C ARG A 49 10.47 5.02 -7.61
N ARG A 50 11.57 5.77 -7.74
CA ARG A 50 12.73 5.41 -8.57
C ARG A 50 13.62 4.32 -7.94
N GLN A 51 13.29 3.82 -6.75
CA GLN A 51 14.10 2.88 -6.01
C GLN A 51 13.59 1.44 -6.13
N ARG A 52 14.46 0.48 -5.83
CA ARG A 52 14.07 -0.93 -5.64
C ARG A 52 13.72 -1.13 -4.17
N LEU A 53 12.49 -1.50 -3.90
CA LEU A 53 11.92 -1.62 -2.56
C LEU A 53 11.46 -3.06 -2.30
N THR A 54 11.53 -3.48 -1.05
CA THR A 54 10.73 -4.58 -0.52
C THR A 54 9.28 -4.13 -0.37
N PHE A 55 8.36 -5.07 -0.24
CA PHE A 55 6.95 -4.70 0.00
C PHE A 55 6.76 -3.97 1.34
N ARG A 56 7.58 -4.28 2.36
CA ARG A 56 7.55 -3.56 3.64
C ARG A 56 7.94 -2.08 3.47
N GLU A 57 9.01 -1.80 2.73
CA GLU A 57 9.44 -0.42 2.43
C GLU A 57 8.35 0.34 1.63
N VAL A 58 7.59 -0.33 0.76
CA VAL A 58 6.43 0.26 0.06
C VAL A 58 5.31 0.64 1.01
N ILE A 59 4.94 -0.26 1.93
CA ILE A 59 3.93 -0.03 2.97
C ILE A 59 4.32 1.16 3.85
N GLU A 60 5.59 1.22 4.27
CA GLU A 60 6.11 2.31 5.10
C GLU A 60 6.11 3.65 4.36
N THR A 61 6.48 3.65 3.07
CA THR A 61 6.39 4.85 2.22
C THR A 61 4.96 5.36 2.13
N ALA A 62 3.99 4.46 1.94
CA ALA A 62 2.58 4.78 1.89
C ALA A 62 2.06 5.37 3.21
N LEU A 63 2.48 4.80 4.36
CA LEU A 63 2.16 5.35 5.68
C LEU A 63 2.81 6.73 5.90
N HIS A 64 4.05 6.94 5.47
CA HIS A 64 4.71 8.25 5.56
C HIS A 64 3.98 9.31 4.75
N CYS A 65 3.59 9.00 3.51
CA CYS A 65 2.78 9.89 2.69
C CYS A 65 1.40 10.15 3.32
N HIS A 66 0.75 9.12 3.89
CA HIS A 66 -0.49 9.30 4.66
C HIS A 66 -0.27 10.31 5.80
N ARG A 67 0.75 10.13 6.64
CA ARG A 67 1.02 11.00 7.81
C ARG A 67 1.33 12.46 7.44
N LEU A 68 1.82 12.71 6.22
CA LEU A 68 1.99 14.08 5.73
C LEU A 68 0.65 14.79 5.47
N ALA A 69 -0.46 14.05 5.34
CA ALA A 69 -1.81 14.55 5.08
C ALA A 69 -1.97 15.39 3.80
N PRO A 70 -1.55 14.88 2.61
CA PRO A 70 -1.66 15.60 1.34
C PRO A 70 -3.10 15.81 0.85
N PHE A 71 -4.06 15.00 1.30
CA PHE A 71 -5.46 15.06 0.88
C PHE A 71 -6.38 15.39 2.07
N ALA A 72 -7.40 16.23 1.84
CA ALA A 72 -8.38 16.57 2.88
C ALA A 72 -9.34 15.41 3.19
N HIS A 73 -9.66 14.60 2.17
CA HIS A 73 -10.57 13.46 2.28
C HIS A 73 -9.92 12.22 1.70
N PHE A 74 -10.31 11.05 2.21
CA PHE A 74 -9.82 9.74 1.76
C PHE A 74 -8.29 9.61 1.75
N ASN A 75 -7.59 10.36 2.60
CA ASN A 75 -6.13 10.42 2.61
C ASN A 75 -5.50 9.04 2.85
N GLY A 76 -5.77 8.41 4.00
CA GLY A 76 -5.32 7.04 4.27
C GLY A 76 -5.85 6.03 3.24
N ASN A 77 -7.13 6.14 2.86
CA ASN A 77 -7.78 5.25 1.89
C ASN A 77 -7.10 5.24 0.51
N THR A 78 -6.54 6.38 0.08
CA THR A 78 -5.80 6.49 -1.18
C THR A 78 -4.56 5.59 -1.15
N PHE A 79 -3.77 5.69 -0.09
CA PHE A 79 -2.54 4.91 0.07
C PHE A 79 -2.84 3.42 0.32
N VAL A 80 -3.90 3.11 1.06
CA VAL A 80 -4.40 1.74 1.23
C VAL A 80 -4.76 1.12 -0.11
N ALA A 81 -5.52 1.81 -0.96
CA ALA A 81 -5.93 1.29 -2.27
C ALA A 81 -4.71 0.96 -3.15
N ILE A 82 -3.69 1.82 -3.15
CA ILE A 82 -2.45 1.61 -3.89
C ILE A 82 -1.71 0.36 -3.39
N VAL A 83 -1.43 0.29 -2.09
CA VAL A 83 -0.66 -0.82 -1.50
C VAL A 83 -1.40 -2.14 -1.64
N ARG A 84 -2.74 -2.12 -1.48
CA ARG A 84 -3.59 -3.28 -1.68
C ARG A 84 -3.51 -3.81 -3.11
N ASN A 85 -3.48 -2.94 -4.11
CA ASN A 85 -3.33 -3.35 -5.51
C ASN A 85 -1.93 -3.90 -5.80
N LEU A 86 -0.89 -3.22 -5.33
CA LEU A 86 0.49 -3.68 -5.49
C LEU A 86 0.71 -5.06 -4.84
N GLY A 87 0.14 -5.29 -3.65
CA GLY A 87 0.34 -6.51 -2.89
C GLY A 87 -0.36 -7.76 -3.45
N GLN A 88 -1.19 -7.66 -4.49
CA GLN A 88 -2.00 -8.80 -4.97
C GLN A 88 -1.18 -10.04 -5.31
N GLU A 89 -0.03 -9.87 -5.97
CA GLU A 89 0.88 -10.99 -6.29
C GLU A 89 1.51 -11.68 -5.07
N ILE A 90 1.52 -11.00 -3.91
CA ILE A 90 2.00 -11.56 -2.65
C ILE A 90 0.85 -12.27 -1.96
N TYR A 91 -0.31 -11.62 -1.86
CA TYR A 91 -1.50 -12.18 -1.23
C TYR A 91 -1.96 -13.46 -1.92
N ALA A 92 -1.86 -13.53 -3.25
CA ALA A 92 -2.22 -14.70 -4.06
C ALA A 92 -1.39 -15.96 -3.78
N ARG A 93 -0.31 -15.87 -2.98
CA ARG A 93 0.53 -17.01 -2.59
C ARG A 93 0.00 -17.75 -1.38
N TYR A 94 -1.05 -17.26 -0.74
CA TYR A 94 -1.62 -17.81 0.48
C TYR A 94 -3.05 -18.28 0.24
N ASP A 95 -3.59 -19.09 1.15
CA ASP A 95 -5.01 -19.44 1.13
C ASP A 95 -5.87 -18.18 1.41
N PRO A 96 -7.18 -18.20 1.06
CA PRO A 96 -8.03 -17.02 1.21
C PRO A 96 -8.08 -16.43 2.63
N ALA A 97 -8.06 -17.26 3.67
CA ALA A 97 -8.14 -16.78 5.05
C ALA A 97 -6.83 -16.08 5.45
N THR A 98 -5.69 -16.71 5.16
CA THR A 98 -4.36 -16.11 5.40
C THR A 98 -4.15 -14.83 4.58
N ALA A 99 -4.55 -14.84 3.31
CA ALA A 99 -4.47 -13.68 2.44
C ALA A 99 -5.34 -12.52 2.94
N HIS A 100 -6.52 -12.81 3.47
CA HIS A 100 -7.42 -11.82 4.06
C HIS A 100 -6.79 -11.17 5.31
N VAL A 101 -6.30 -11.98 6.26
CA VAL A 101 -5.64 -11.48 7.48
C VAL A 101 -4.43 -10.62 7.12
N PHE A 102 -3.61 -11.07 6.18
CA PHE A 102 -2.42 -10.33 5.77
C PHE A 102 -2.78 -8.99 5.13
N ARG A 103 -3.73 -8.99 4.17
CA ARG A 103 -4.19 -7.77 3.51
C ARG A 103 -4.80 -6.78 4.52
N SER A 104 -5.66 -7.27 5.41
CA SER A 104 -6.29 -6.46 6.44
C SER A 104 -5.27 -5.77 7.35
N ALA A 105 -4.25 -6.49 7.81
CA ALA A 105 -3.17 -5.91 8.61
C ALA A 105 -2.40 -4.81 7.86
N VAL A 106 -2.09 -5.03 6.58
CA VAL A 106 -1.43 -4.03 5.75
C VAL A 106 -2.31 -2.79 5.58
N ASP A 107 -3.60 -2.98 5.28
CA ASP A 107 -4.55 -1.90 5.10
C ASP A 107 -4.67 -1.05 6.39
N HIS A 108 -4.83 -1.71 7.54
CA HIS A 108 -4.89 -1.05 8.85
C HIS A 108 -3.59 -0.30 9.20
N TYR A 109 -2.44 -0.88 8.88
CA TYR A 109 -1.17 -0.21 9.15
C TYR A 109 -1.01 1.05 8.29
N VAL A 110 -1.29 0.96 6.99
CA VAL A 110 -1.23 2.14 6.09
C VAL A 110 -2.27 3.18 6.50
N ALA A 111 -3.46 2.77 6.93
CA ALA A 111 -4.48 3.65 7.49
C ALA A 111 -4.13 4.22 8.88
N GLY A 112 -2.98 3.84 9.46
CA GLY A 112 -2.51 4.35 10.75
C GLY A 112 -3.30 3.83 11.95
N THR A 113 -4.06 2.73 11.80
CA THR A 113 -4.91 2.18 12.88
C THR A 113 -4.26 1.04 13.65
N ILE A 114 -3.10 0.53 13.20
CA ILE A 114 -2.26 -0.40 13.96
C ILE A 114 -0.80 0.04 13.91
N THR A 115 -0.02 -0.42 14.88
CA THR A 115 1.40 -0.15 15.05
C THR A 115 2.29 -1.05 14.17
N ALA A 116 3.59 -0.69 14.09
CA ALA A 116 4.57 -1.53 13.41
C ALA A 116 4.72 -2.89 14.08
N ASN A 117 4.67 -2.95 15.42
CA ASN A 117 4.77 -4.19 16.18
C ASN A 117 3.61 -5.14 15.85
N GLU A 118 2.38 -4.62 15.73
CA GLU A 118 1.22 -5.42 15.34
C GLU A 118 1.34 -5.94 13.90
N LEU A 119 1.84 -5.11 12.98
CA LEU A 119 2.15 -5.55 11.61
C LEU A 119 3.23 -6.65 11.61
N ASP A 120 4.28 -6.49 12.42
CA ASP A 120 5.38 -7.44 12.54
C ASP A 120 4.93 -8.80 13.07
N LEU A 121 3.97 -8.84 14.00
CA LEU A 121 3.35 -10.08 14.47
C LEU A 121 2.63 -10.81 13.31
N VAL A 122 1.91 -10.09 12.47
CA VAL A 122 1.26 -10.67 11.29
C VAL A 122 2.31 -11.17 10.29
N PHE A 123 3.33 -10.37 9.98
CA PHE A 123 4.42 -10.78 9.09
C PHE A 123 5.14 -12.03 9.61
N GLY A 124 5.36 -12.12 10.92
CA GLY A 124 5.96 -13.29 11.57
C GLY A 124 5.10 -14.55 11.43
N ARG A 125 3.77 -14.43 11.52
CA ARG A 125 2.84 -15.53 11.24
C ARG A 125 2.87 -15.92 9.77
N ILE A 126 2.74 -14.95 8.87
CA ILE A 126 2.73 -15.14 7.41
C ILE A 126 4.03 -15.78 6.89
N ALA A 127 5.17 -15.47 7.51
CA ALA A 127 6.45 -16.08 7.16
C ALA A 127 6.54 -17.57 7.51
N LYS A 128 5.73 -18.04 8.47
CA LYS A 128 5.65 -19.45 8.90
C LYS A 128 4.55 -20.21 8.17
N THR A 129 3.58 -19.52 7.58
CA THR A 129 2.48 -20.15 6.83
C THR A 129 2.97 -20.71 5.48
N PRO A 130 2.71 -21.98 5.17
CA PRO A 130 3.02 -22.55 3.85
C PRO A 130 2.30 -21.78 2.73
N THR A 131 3.02 -21.47 1.65
CA THR A 131 2.40 -20.85 0.47
C THR A 131 1.60 -21.88 -0.32
N THR A 132 0.41 -21.52 -0.78
CA THR A 132 -0.52 -22.38 -1.54
C THR A 132 -0.12 -22.59 -3.00
N ARG A 133 1.08 -22.17 -3.42
CA ARG A 133 1.50 -22.18 -4.82
C ARG A 133 1.48 -23.61 -5.40
N ARG A 134 0.33 -24.01 -5.96
CA ARG A 134 0.24 -25.02 -7.01
C ARG A 134 1.04 -24.45 -8.18
N GLY A 135 2.10 -25.15 -8.58
CA GLY A 135 2.79 -24.87 -9.84
C GLY A 135 1.78 -24.89 -11.00
N PRO A 136 2.11 -24.27 -12.16
CA PRO A 136 1.24 -24.37 -13.33
C PRO A 136 1.00 -25.85 -13.60
N ARG A 137 -0.28 -26.27 -13.67
CA ARG A 137 -0.64 -27.56 -14.26
C ARG A 137 -0.16 -27.47 -15.71
N ARG A 138 0.96 -28.12 -16.01
CA ARG A 138 1.33 -28.44 -17.39
C ARG A 138 0.13 -29.16 -17.99
N ARG A 139 -0.54 -28.53 -18.94
CA ARG A 139 -1.35 -29.20 -19.95
C ARG A 139 -0.62 -29.01 -21.26
#